data_AF-H3RLL6-F1
#
_entry.id   AF-H3RLL6-F1
#
_cell.length_a   1.000
_cell.length_b   1.000
_cell.length_c   1.000
_cell.angle_alpha   90.00
_cell.angle_beta   90.00
_cell.angle_gamma   90.00
#
_symmetry.space_group_name_H-M   'P 1'
#
loop_
_entity.id
_entity.type
_entity.pdbx_description
1 polymer ?
#
loop_
_entity_poly.entity_id
_entity_poly.type
_entity_poly.pdbx_seq_one_letter_code
_entity_poly.pdbx_strand_id
1 'polypeptide(L)' 'MKEQRAASVTLQLVAYGDDGKPLGGINKVVGINAMRDAGFPLLMETAAGAASELEEVINAHYGIVPRG' A
#
# COMPACT_ATOMS: atom_id res chain seq x y z
N MET A 1 21.14 2.09 27.43
CA MET A 1 20.71 2.11 26.02
C MET A 1 19.30 2.68 25.98
N LYS A 2 19.06 3.80 25.29
CA LYS A 2 17.68 4.30 25.12
C LYS A 2 16.99 3.35 24.15
N GLU A 3 15.91 2.70 24.58
CA GLU A 3 15.01 1.96 23.70
C GLU A 3 14.58 2.91 22.58
N GLN A 4 15.12 2.73 21.38
CA GLN A 4 14.49 3.28 20.18
C GLN A 4 13.14 2.58 20.09
N ARG A 5 12.06 3.26 20.50
CA ARG A 5 10.71 2.78 20.25
C ARG A 5 10.60 2.53 18.76
N ALA A 6 10.45 1.26 18.38
CA ALA A 6 10.23 0.88 17.00
C ALA A 6 8.94 1.56 16.54
N ALA A 7 9.06 2.50 15.62
CA ALA A 7 7.95 3.24 15.06
C ALA A 7 7.89 2.98 13.55
N SER A 8 6.68 2.94 13.02
CA SER A 8 6.41 2.65 11.62
C SER A 8 5.31 3.55 11.08
N VAL A 9 5.28 3.69 9.77
CA VAL A 9 4.21 4.30 8.99
C VAL A 9 3.43 3.18 8.33
N THR A 10 2.11 3.22 8.46
CA THR A 10 1.21 2.29 7.76
C THR A 10 0.55 3.03 6.60
N LEU A 11 0.69 2.48 5.40
CA LEU A 11 -0.05 2.88 4.20
C LEU A 11 -1.25 1.95 4.09
N GLN A 12 -2.46 2.51 4.15
CA GLN A 12 -3.70 1.78 3.96
C GLN A 12 -4.37 2.28 2.68
N LEU A 13 -4.60 1.38 1.73
CA LEU A 13 -5.34 1.63 0.51
C LEU A 13 -6.58 0.75 0.49
N VAL A 14 -7.71 1.32 0.09
CA VAL A 14 -9.00 0.61 0.02
C VAL A 14 -9.61 0.85 -1.35
N ALA A 15 -9.98 -0.24 -2.03
CA ALA A 15 -10.72 -0.19 -3.27
C ALA A 15 -12.21 -0.15 -2.94
N TYR A 16 -12.96 0.72 -3.61
CA TYR A 16 -14.40 0.83 -3.49
C TYR A 16 -15.04 0.55 -4.85
N GLY A 17 -16.17 -0.16 -4.84
CA GLY A 17 -16.99 -0.36 -6.03
C GLY A 17 -17.84 0.88 -6.32
N ASP A 18 -18.54 0.85 -7.45
CA ASP A 18 -19.43 1.93 -7.88
C ASP A 18 -20.60 2.17 -6.91
N ASP A 19 -20.94 1.17 -6.07
CA ASP A 19 -21.95 1.26 -5.02
C ASP A 19 -21.40 1.82 -3.69
N GLY A 20 -20.13 2.23 -3.66
CA GLY A 20 -19.44 2.75 -2.48
C GLY A 20 -19.07 1.69 -1.44
N LYS A 21 -19.26 0.39 -1.73
CA LYS A 21 -18.84 -0.68 -0.81
C LYS A 21 -17.36 -1.04 -1.04
N PRO A 22 -16.64 -1.42 0.03
CA PRO A 22 -15.26 -1.85 -0.10
C PRO A 22 -15.18 -3.18 -0.86
N LEU A 23 -14.33 -3.22 -1.88
CA LEU A 23 -13.99 -4.44 -2.63
C LEU A 23 -12.86 -5.22 -1.94
N GLY A 24 -12.00 -4.49 -1.23
CA GLY A 24 -10.80 -5.01 -0.57
C GLY A 24 -9.82 -3.89 -0.25
N GLY A 25 -8.66 -4.23 0.29
CA GLY A 25 -7.64 -3.24 0.61
C GLY A 25 -6.26 -3.85 0.82
N ILE A 26 -5.26 -2.99 0.74
CA ILE A 26 -3.84 -3.32 0.94
C ILE A 26 -3.33 -2.51 2.12
N ASN A 27 -2.57 -3.18 3.01
CA ASN A 27 -1.82 -2.54 4.08
C ASN A 27 -0.33 -2.78 3.85
N LYS A 28 0.46 -1.71 3.80
CA LYS A 28 1.92 -1.78 3.82
C LYS A 28 2.46 -1.06 5.04
N VAL A 29 3.56 -1.57 5.59
CA VAL A 29 4.21 -1.01 6.77
C VAL A 29 5.65 -0.66 6.42
N VAL A 30 6.04 0.58 6.67
CA VAL A 30 7.41 1.07 6.46
C VAL A 30 7.98 1.49 7.80
N GLY A 31 9.14 0.96 8.18
CA GLY A 31 9.82 1.36 9.41
C GLY A 31 10.35 2.79 9.34
N ILE A 32 10.26 3.57 10.42
CA ILE A 32 10.75 4.95 10.45
C ILE A 32 12.26 5.03 10.22
N ASN A 33 13.03 4.02 10.62
CA ASN A 33 14.47 3.99 10.36
C ASN A 33 14.75 3.85 8.86
N ALA A 34 14.06 2.94 8.16
CA ALA A 34 14.17 2.80 6.72
C ALA A 34 13.75 4.08 5.98
N MET A 35 12.69 4.75 6.43
CA MET A 35 12.28 6.06 5.93
C MET A 35 13.32 7.16 6.20
N ARG A 36 14.04 7.10 7.32
CA ARG A 36 15.09 8.07 7.64
C ARG A 36 16.31 7.86 6.74
N ASP A 37 16.64 6.62 6.44
CA ASP A 37 17.83 6.26 5.66
C ASP A 37 17.59 6.45 4.15
N ALA A 38 16.45 6.00 3.64
CA ALA A 38 16.10 6.06 2.21
C ALA A 38 15.23 7.27 1.82
N GLY A 39 14.61 7.95 2.80
CA GLY A 39 13.82 9.16 2.59
C GLY A 39 12.44 8.93 1.98
N PHE A 40 11.88 10.03 1.45
CA PHE A 40 10.60 10.06 0.72
C PHE A 40 10.51 9.08 -0.47
N PRO A 41 11.58 8.78 -1.23
CA PRO A 41 11.51 7.79 -2.32
C PRO A 41 10.97 6.44 -1.88
N LEU A 42 11.39 5.92 -0.72
CA LEU A 42 10.93 4.63 -0.20
C LEU A 42 9.42 4.61 0.05
N LEU A 43 8.86 5.70 0.59
CA LEU A 43 7.42 5.81 0.81
C LEU A 43 6.66 5.80 -0.53
N MET A 44 7.17 6.51 -1.53
CA MET A 44 6.56 6.59 -2.86
C MET A 44 6.61 5.24 -3.58
N GLU A 45 7.74 4.55 -3.54
CA GLU A 45 7.89 3.20 -4.12
C GLU A 45 6.94 2.20 -3.43
N THR A 46 6.86 2.24 -2.10
CA THR A 46 5.94 1.39 -1.35
C THR A 46 4.48 1.69 -1.69
N ALA A 47 4.12 2.96 -1.81
CA ALA A 47 2.78 3.39 -2.19
C ALA A 47 2.43 2.98 -3.63
N ALA A 48 3.37 3.13 -4.56
CA ALA A 48 3.20 2.71 -5.96
C ALA A 48 3.00 1.20 -6.07
N GLY A 49 3.83 0.39 -5.39
CA GLY A 49 3.66 -1.05 -5.34
C GLY A 49 2.31 -1.47 -4.72
N ALA A 50 1.91 -0.80 -3.62
CA ALA A 50 0.60 -1.04 -3.01
C ALA A 50 -0.57 -0.66 -3.93
N ALA A 51 -0.42 0.37 -4.75
CA ALA A 51 -1.43 0.77 -5.73
C ALA A 51 -1.56 -0.27 -6.84
N SER A 52 -0.44 -0.79 -7.38
CA SER A 52 -0.47 -1.88 -8.37
C SER A 52 -1.13 -3.14 -7.82
N GLU A 53 -0.82 -3.53 -6.57
CA GLU A 53 -1.50 -4.66 -5.92
C GLU A 53 -3.00 -4.40 -5.71
N LEU A 54 -3.40 -3.15 -5.41
CA LEU A 54 -4.81 -2.80 -5.29
C LEU A 54 -5.54 -2.83 -6.64
N GLU A 55 -4.87 -2.45 -7.74
CA GLU A 55 -5.41 -2.59 -9.09
C GLU A 55 -5.69 -4.05 -9.43
N GLU A 56 -4.86 -5.00 -8.98
CA GLU A 56 -5.15 -6.43 -9.13
C GLU A 56 -6.42 -6.85 -8.39
N VAL A 57 -6.66 -6.32 -7.18
CA VAL A 57 -7.91 -6.54 -6.42
C VAL A 57 -9.12 -6.02 -7.20
N ILE A 58 -9.02 -4.82 -7.76
CA ILE A 58 -10.08 -4.20 -8.57
C ILE A 58 -10.34 -5.04 -9.83
N ASN A 59 -9.29 -5.40 -10.57
CA ASN A 59 -9.39 -6.19 -11.79
C ASN A 59 -10.03 -7.56 -11.53
N ALA A 60 -9.65 -8.23 -10.43
CA ALA A 60 -10.25 -9.49 -10.02
C ALA A 60 -11.75 -9.35 -9.73
N HIS A 61 -12.18 -8.25 -9.10
CA HIS A 61 -13.60 -7.98 -8.83
C HIS A 61 -14.41 -7.82 -10.12
N TYR A 62 -13.88 -7.05 -11.09
CA TYR A 62 -14.55 -6.77 -12.35
C TYR A 62 -14.30 -7.82 -13.45
N GLY A 63 -13.54 -8.89 -13.16
CA GLY A 63 -13.20 -9.94 -14.13
C GLY A 63 -12.34 -9.44 -15.30
N ILE A 64 -11.55 -8.38 -15.08
CA ILE A 64 -10.66 -7.79 -16.08
C ILE A 64 -9.39 -8.63 -16.14
N VAL A 65 -9.09 -9.23 -17.30
CA VAL A 65 -7.82 -9.92 -17.54
C VAL A 65 -6.81 -8.90 -18.08
N PRO A 66 -5.66 -8.66 -17.41
CA PRO A 66 -4.65 -7.75 -17.90
C PRO A 66 -4.19 -8.18 -19.30
N ARG A 67 -4.21 -7.27 -20.27
CA ARG A 67 -3.56 -7.50 -21.57
C ARG A 67 -2.05 -7.39 -21.35
N GLY A 68 -1.37 -8.54 -21.36
CA GLY A 68 0.09 -8.63 -21.26
C GLY A 68 0.82 -7.95 -22.41
#